data_AF-A0AA38YPS1-F1
#
_entry.id   AF-A0AA38YPS1-F1
#
_cell.length_a   1.000
_cell.length_b   1.000
_cell.length_c   1.000
_cell.angle_alpha   90.00
_cell.angle_beta   90.00
_cell.angle_gamma   90.00
#
_symmetry.space_group_name_H-M   'P 1'
#
loop_
_entity.id
_entity.type
_entity.pdbx_description
1 polymer ?
#
loop_
_entity_poly.entity_id
_entity_poly.type
_entity_poly.pdbx_seq_one_letter_code
_entity_poly.pdbx_strand_id
1 'polypeptide(L)'
;MASEDDLCRDYLLLKPEEASFLDLVRFLCCSEWEKRGFIECPEEKELTIERRWIIFISLLVQKMLLYLRKPMAVTGSVVELWLNLLSSNGGFLALLLNLLKGKMALPDKSSAEFTSVVGNLDTRVDLDRSIKNDGLRYSLSLSIMAAKLSYENEDFVQSVVRDHWKMEFLTFYNFWNEYQKQFSTQAFMFRDTSSDPALIVVAFRGTEPFDADAWGTDFDISWYKLPNVGKIHGGFMKALGQQKRLGWPKEIEQGSDSPLLAYYTIRQQLREILHKNEKAKFIVTGHSLGGALAILFVAILAYHEESWLMEKLEAVYTFGQPRVGDEQFGKFMEEKFKAHNVRYLRCVYCNDMVARLPYDDRILMFKHFGTCLYFNSCYRGEVISSTSIYPPFYISMHMNISY
;
A
#
# COMPACT_ATOMS: atom_id res chain seq x y z
N MET A 1 26.99 18.30 -1.76
CA MET A 1 27.02 18.20 -0.28
C MET A 1 25.72 18.79 0.22
N ALA A 2 24.70 17.96 0.45
CA ALA A 2 23.50 18.40 1.14
C ALA A 2 23.83 18.42 2.65
N SER A 3 23.67 19.57 3.29
CA SER A 3 23.96 19.78 4.71
C SER A 3 22.94 19.05 5.59
N GLU A 4 23.30 18.84 6.86
CA GLU A 4 22.51 18.23 7.95
C GLU A 4 21.15 18.91 8.25
N ASP A 5 20.65 19.77 7.37
CA ASP A 5 19.39 20.52 7.48
C ASP A 5 18.17 19.79 6.89
N ASP A 6 18.30 18.54 6.42
CA ASP A 6 17.22 17.76 5.80
C ASP A 6 16.19 17.20 6.80
N LEU A 7 16.25 17.67 8.06
CA LEU A 7 15.26 17.34 9.06
C LEU A 7 13.91 17.94 8.65
N CYS A 8 12.87 17.09 8.57
CA CYS A 8 11.50 17.54 8.40
C CYS A 8 11.09 18.42 9.59
N ARG A 9 11.23 19.75 9.47
CA ARG A 9 10.88 20.73 10.52
C ARG A 9 9.38 21.05 10.57
N ASP A 10 8.61 20.64 9.57
CA ASP A 10 7.16 20.88 9.46
C ASP A 10 6.43 19.53 9.32
N TYR A 11 5.73 19.14 10.38
CA TYR A 11 5.00 17.87 10.47
C TYR A 11 3.78 17.98 11.38
N LEU A 12 2.90 17.00 11.26
CA LEU A 12 1.82 16.72 12.21
C LEU A 12 1.89 15.24 12.57
N LEU A 13 2.07 14.91 13.85
CA LEU A 13 2.07 13.53 14.33
C LEU A 13 0.95 13.33 15.34
N LEU A 14 0.18 12.27 15.11
CA LEU A 14 -0.83 11.77 16.01
C LEU A 14 -0.29 10.55 16.75
N LYS A 15 -0.41 10.54 18.07
CA LYS A 15 0.05 9.47 18.95
C LYS A 15 -1.12 8.91 19.76
N PRO A 16 -1.98 8.08 19.15
CA PRO A 16 -3.19 7.57 19.79
C PRO A 16 -2.89 6.78 21.08
N GLU A 17 -1.70 6.19 21.22
CA GLU A 17 -1.27 5.46 22.41
C GLU A 17 -1.23 6.35 23.64
N GLU A 18 -0.82 7.61 23.46
CA GLU A 18 -0.63 8.61 24.53
C GLU A 18 -1.94 9.34 24.89
N ALA A 19 -3.03 9.15 24.12
CA ALA A 19 -4.33 9.78 24.38
C ALA A 19 -5.27 8.87 25.18
N SER A 20 -5.94 9.37 26.23
CA SER A 20 -7.11 8.69 26.80
C SER A 20 -8.40 9.03 26.04
N PHE A 21 -9.47 8.22 26.18
CA PHE A 21 -10.77 8.56 25.59
C PHE A 21 -11.31 9.92 26.08
N LEU A 22 -11.07 10.25 27.35
CA LEU A 22 -11.44 11.55 27.92
C LEU A 22 -10.65 12.69 27.26
N ASP A 23 -9.38 12.45 26.93
CA ASP A 23 -8.57 13.43 26.20
C ASP A 23 -9.10 13.68 24.79
N LEU A 24 -9.58 12.65 24.09
CA LEU A 24 -10.21 12.82 22.78
C LEU A 24 -11.48 13.67 22.86
N VAL A 25 -12.37 13.39 23.81
CA VAL A 25 -13.60 14.20 24.02
C VAL A 25 -13.24 15.64 24.36
N ARG A 26 -12.29 15.84 25.28
CA ARG A 26 -11.82 17.17 25.65
C ARG A 26 -11.10 17.90 24.50
N PHE A 27 -10.48 17.20 23.56
CA PHE A 27 -9.84 17.80 22.38
C PHE A 27 -10.87 18.41 21.45
N LEU A 28 -12.05 17.79 21.36
CA LEU A 28 -13.16 18.33 20.61
C LEU A 28 -13.78 19.57 21.29
N CYS A 29 -13.93 19.54 22.62
CA CYS A 29 -14.66 20.57 23.36
C CYS A 29 -13.80 21.77 23.81
N CYS A 30 -12.48 21.64 23.94
CA CYS A 30 -11.61 22.68 24.48
C CYS A 30 -10.56 23.14 23.46
N SER A 31 -10.32 24.45 23.39
CA SER A 31 -9.31 25.05 22.48
C SER A 31 -7.87 24.88 22.93
N GLU A 32 -7.61 24.53 24.19
CA GLU A 32 -6.27 24.23 24.71
C GLU A 32 -5.86 22.78 24.38
N TRP A 33 -5.45 22.55 23.14
CA TRP A 33 -4.89 21.27 22.67
C TRP A 33 -3.36 21.21 22.75
N GLU A 34 -2.70 22.37 22.77
CA GLU A 34 -1.23 22.53 22.78
C GLU A 34 -0.53 21.88 23.99
N LYS A 35 -1.26 21.68 25.10
CA LYS A 35 -0.72 21.05 26.32
C LYS A 35 -0.80 19.52 26.30
N ARG A 36 -1.14 18.89 25.18
CA ARG A 36 -1.49 17.47 25.13
C ARG A 36 -0.49 16.69 24.29
N GLY A 37 0.24 15.78 24.92
CA GLY A 37 1.36 15.03 24.31
C GLY A 37 0.99 14.13 23.11
N PHE A 38 -0.30 13.89 22.85
CA PHE A 38 -0.73 13.00 21.77
C PHE A 38 -0.81 13.66 20.39
N ILE A 39 -0.58 14.98 20.27
CA ILE A 39 -0.43 15.69 18.99
C ILE A 39 0.90 16.45 19.01
N GLU A 40 1.78 16.15 18.06
CA GLU A 40 3.02 16.90 17.89
C GLU A 40 2.94 17.70 16.58
N CYS A 41 3.05 19.02 16.69
CA CYS A 41 3.11 19.93 15.56
C CYS A 41 4.06 21.09 15.89
N PRO A 42 5.15 21.30 15.13
CA PRO A 42 6.15 22.35 15.42
C PRO A 42 5.64 23.78 15.22
N GLU A 43 4.66 23.98 14.33
CA GLU A 43 4.08 25.29 14.06
C GLU A 43 2.76 25.46 14.81
N GLU A 44 2.62 26.54 15.59
CA GLU A 44 1.37 26.99 16.20
C GLU A 44 0.38 27.41 15.10
N LYS A 45 -0.29 26.43 14.49
CA LYS A 45 -1.40 26.68 13.58
C LYS A 45 -2.70 26.53 14.34
N GLU A 46 -3.49 27.61 14.39
CA GLU A 46 -4.88 27.51 14.83
C GLU A 46 -5.61 26.46 13.97
N LEU A 47 -5.96 25.33 14.59
CA LEU A 47 -6.76 24.29 13.96
C LEU A 47 -8.21 24.76 13.90
N THR A 48 -8.78 24.81 12.69
CA THR A 48 -10.22 25.04 12.50
C THR A 48 -11.03 23.91 13.18
N ILE A 49 -12.29 24.19 13.53
CA ILE A 49 -13.19 23.21 14.17
C ILE A 49 -13.31 21.94 13.33
N GLU A 50 -13.41 22.09 12.01
CA GLU A 50 -13.48 20.98 11.06
C GLU A 50 -12.20 20.12 11.07
N ARG A 51 -11.00 20.73 11.13
CA ARG A 51 -9.74 20.00 11.29
C ARG A 51 -9.70 19.20 12.58
N ARG A 52 -10.15 19.81 13.68
CA ARG A 52 -10.21 19.13 14.98
C ARG A 52 -11.16 17.94 14.93
N TRP A 53 -12.31 18.06 14.28
CA TRP A 53 -13.25 16.95 14.11
C TRP A 53 -12.65 15.78 13.33
N ILE A 54 -11.92 16.06 12.26
CA ILE A 54 -11.24 15.03 11.46
C ILE A 54 -10.12 14.35 12.27
N ILE A 55 -9.28 15.13 12.96
CA ILE A 55 -8.23 14.59 13.85
C ILE A 55 -8.86 13.74 14.96
N PHE A 56 -9.97 14.18 15.54
CA PHE A 56 -10.71 13.43 16.54
C PHE A 56 -11.20 12.08 15.99
N ILE A 57 -11.81 12.05 14.80
CA ILE A 57 -12.28 10.81 14.17
C ILE A 57 -11.09 9.86 13.93
N SER A 58 -10.00 10.37 13.35
CA SER A 58 -8.80 9.57 13.10
C SER A 58 -8.24 8.97 14.40
N LEU A 59 -8.07 9.79 15.45
CA LEU A 59 -7.59 9.32 16.76
C LEU A 59 -8.55 8.32 17.41
N LEU A 60 -9.87 8.53 17.28
CA LEU A 60 -10.88 7.62 17.83
C LEU A 60 -10.82 6.24 17.15
N VAL A 61 -10.77 6.22 15.81
CA VAL A 61 -10.65 4.97 15.04
C VAL A 61 -9.35 4.25 15.37
N GLN A 62 -8.22 4.96 15.39
CA GLN A 62 -6.93 4.39 15.78
C GLN A 62 -6.97 3.82 17.21
N LYS A 63 -7.60 4.53 18.16
CA LYS A 63 -7.74 4.04 19.54
C LYS A 63 -8.60 2.78 19.63
N MET A 64 -9.68 2.70 18.86
CA MET A 64 -10.52 1.50 18.76
C MET A 64 -9.74 0.32 18.16
N LEU A 65 -8.97 0.55 17.09
CA LEU A 65 -8.13 -0.49 16.46
C LEU A 65 -7.06 -1.00 17.42
N LEU A 66 -6.39 -0.11 18.17
CA LEU A 66 -5.45 -0.51 19.22
C LEU A 66 -6.09 -1.40 20.28
N TYR A 67 -7.33 -1.10 20.68
CA TYR A 67 -8.09 -1.93 21.63
C TYR A 67 -8.48 -3.29 21.04
N LEU A 68 -8.85 -3.32 19.76
CA LEU A 68 -9.29 -4.51 19.03
C LEU A 68 -8.15 -5.33 18.41
N ARG A 69 -6.89 -4.89 18.56
CA ARG A 69 -5.70 -5.50 17.94
C ARG A 69 -5.62 -7.02 18.12
N LYS A 70 -5.68 -7.49 19.37
CA LYS A 70 -5.62 -8.94 19.67
C LYS A 70 -6.89 -9.68 19.20
N PRO A 71 -8.13 -9.21 19.52
CA PRO A 71 -9.35 -9.83 19.01
C PRO A 71 -9.39 -9.98 17.48
N MET A 72 -8.98 -8.96 16.74
CA MET A 72 -8.94 -8.98 15.28
C MET A 72 -7.94 -10.02 14.78
N ALA A 73 -6.71 -10.03 15.29
CA ALA A 73 -5.69 -11.00 14.88
C ALA A 73 -6.11 -12.46 15.15
N VAL A 74 -6.76 -12.72 16.29
CA VAL A 74 -7.32 -14.05 16.62
C VAL A 74 -8.44 -14.42 15.64
N THR A 75 -9.35 -13.48 15.38
CA THR A 75 -10.46 -13.69 14.44
C THR A 75 -9.92 -14.00 13.04
N GLY A 76 -8.95 -13.23 12.55
CA GLY A 76 -8.31 -13.47 11.26
C GLY A 76 -7.67 -14.85 11.18
N SER A 77 -6.89 -15.22 12.20
CA SER A 77 -6.27 -16.56 12.27
C SER A 77 -7.30 -17.70 12.23
N VAL A 78 -8.44 -17.54 12.90
CA VAL A 78 -9.52 -18.54 12.91
C VAL A 78 -10.21 -18.60 11.54
N VAL A 79 -10.52 -17.45 10.96
CA VAL A 79 -11.16 -17.36 9.65
C VAL A 79 -10.28 -17.96 8.57
N GLU A 80 -8.99 -17.60 8.51
CA GLU A 80 -8.03 -18.16 7.55
C GLU A 80 -7.87 -19.67 7.72
N LEU A 81 -7.72 -20.16 8.96
CA LEU A 81 -7.59 -21.59 9.20
C LEU A 81 -8.84 -22.34 8.74
N TRP A 82 -10.02 -21.78 9.00
CA TRP A 82 -11.29 -22.36 8.57
C TRP A 82 -11.43 -22.39 7.04
N LEU A 83 -11.10 -21.28 6.37
CA LEU A 83 -11.15 -21.19 4.91
C LEU A 83 -10.19 -22.19 4.26
N ASN A 84 -8.95 -22.28 4.75
CA ASN A 84 -7.98 -23.24 4.22
C ASN A 84 -8.36 -24.69 4.55
N LEU A 85 -8.91 -24.97 5.74
CA LEU A 85 -9.40 -26.30 6.06
C LEU A 85 -10.50 -26.75 5.09
N LEU A 86 -11.42 -25.84 4.73
CA LEU A 86 -12.43 -26.11 3.71
C LEU A 86 -11.79 -26.33 2.34
N SER A 87 -10.89 -25.45 1.92
CA SER A 87 -10.22 -25.51 0.61
C SER A 87 -9.43 -26.82 0.43
N SER A 88 -8.54 -27.16 1.38
CA SER A 88 -7.71 -28.37 1.34
C SER A 88 -8.51 -29.68 1.37
N ASN A 89 -9.77 -29.64 1.81
CA ASN A 89 -10.63 -30.83 1.86
C ASN A 89 -11.71 -30.86 0.77
N GLY A 90 -11.73 -29.92 -0.18
CA GLY A 90 -12.70 -29.90 -1.29
C GLY A 90 -14.07 -29.34 -0.91
N GLY A 91 -14.13 -28.48 0.11
CA GLY A 91 -15.35 -27.80 0.60
C GLY A 91 -16.00 -28.49 1.79
N PHE A 92 -17.09 -27.89 2.29
CA PHE A 92 -17.73 -28.29 3.57
C PHE A 92 -18.21 -29.75 3.60
N LEU A 93 -18.89 -30.21 2.55
CA LEU A 93 -19.40 -31.58 2.49
C LEU A 93 -18.26 -32.61 2.40
N ALA A 94 -17.23 -32.30 1.63
CA ALA A 94 -16.07 -33.18 1.46
C ALA A 94 -15.20 -33.21 2.74
N LEU A 95 -15.09 -32.10 3.47
CA LEU A 95 -14.49 -32.05 4.80
C LEU A 95 -15.20 -32.99 5.78
N LEU A 96 -16.54 -32.96 5.85
CA LEU A 96 -17.30 -33.85 6.73
C LEU A 96 -17.05 -35.33 6.37
N LEU A 97 -17.01 -35.64 5.07
CA LEU A 97 -16.71 -36.99 4.59
C LEU A 97 -15.27 -37.42 4.90
N ASN A 98 -14.29 -36.54 4.74
CA ASN A 98 -12.89 -36.81 5.03
C ASN A 98 -12.64 -36.98 6.53
N LEU A 99 -13.35 -36.23 7.37
CA LEU A 99 -13.35 -36.39 8.81
C LEU A 99 -13.86 -37.79 9.21
N LEU A 100 -15.00 -38.22 8.66
CA LEU A 100 -15.56 -39.56 8.90
C LEU A 100 -14.64 -40.68 8.38
N LYS A 101 -13.89 -40.43 7.31
CA LYS A 101 -12.93 -41.39 6.73
C LYS A 101 -11.54 -41.37 7.39
N GLY A 102 -11.30 -40.47 8.35
CA GLY A 102 -9.97 -40.29 8.96
C GLY A 102 -8.90 -39.76 7.99
N LYS A 103 -9.30 -39.12 6.89
CA LYS A 103 -8.43 -38.60 5.81
C LYS A 103 -8.43 -37.06 5.75
N MET A 104 -8.71 -36.40 6.87
CA MET A 104 -8.76 -34.95 6.92
C MET A 104 -7.37 -34.36 6.70
N ALA A 105 -7.23 -33.52 5.68
CA ALA A 105 -6.02 -32.75 5.45
C ALA A 105 -6.02 -31.52 6.38
N LEU A 106 -4.96 -31.36 7.16
CA LEU A 106 -4.78 -30.18 8.02
C LEU A 106 -4.00 -29.11 7.24
N PRO A 107 -4.48 -27.86 7.18
CA PRO A 107 -3.79 -26.79 6.48
C PRO A 107 -2.49 -26.42 7.22
N ASP A 108 -1.39 -26.32 6.49
CA ASP A 108 -0.10 -25.83 6.98
C ASP A 108 0.15 -24.40 6.52
N LYS A 109 0.31 -23.45 7.45
CA LYS A 109 0.46 -22.02 7.14
C LYS A 109 1.69 -21.68 6.31
N SER A 110 2.74 -22.49 6.38
CA SER A 110 3.94 -22.32 5.56
C SER A 110 3.81 -22.92 4.16
N SER A 111 2.77 -23.71 3.88
CA SER A 111 2.64 -24.42 2.61
C SER A 111 2.25 -23.49 1.46
N ALA A 112 2.71 -23.85 0.25
CA ALA A 112 2.23 -23.30 -1.01
C ALA A 112 0.75 -23.61 -1.31
N GLU A 113 0.08 -24.40 -0.48
CA GLU A 113 -1.38 -24.62 -0.56
C GLU A 113 -2.18 -23.69 0.35
N PHE A 114 -1.52 -23.03 1.31
CA PHE A 114 -2.17 -22.13 2.24
C PHE A 114 -2.32 -20.74 1.65
N THR A 115 -3.53 -20.20 1.71
CA THR A 115 -3.88 -18.91 1.14
C THR A 115 -4.44 -17.97 2.19
N SER A 116 -4.19 -16.67 2.02
CA SER A 116 -4.77 -15.60 2.83
C SER A 116 -6.30 -15.55 2.67
N VAL A 117 -6.97 -14.71 3.48
CA VAL A 117 -8.39 -14.40 3.25
C VAL A 117 -8.62 -13.87 1.82
N VAL A 118 -7.69 -13.07 1.30
CA VAL A 118 -7.77 -12.50 -0.06
C VAL A 118 -7.68 -13.60 -1.12
N GLY A 119 -6.74 -14.54 -0.97
CA GLY A 119 -6.60 -15.69 -1.87
C GLY A 119 -7.81 -16.64 -1.84
N ASN A 120 -8.50 -16.75 -0.70
CA ASN A 120 -9.74 -17.52 -0.62
C ASN A 120 -10.95 -16.79 -1.24
N LEU A 121 -10.97 -15.46 -1.23
CA LEU A 121 -12.04 -14.66 -1.87
C LEU A 121 -11.90 -14.61 -3.40
N ASP A 122 -10.67 -14.69 -3.90
CA ASP A 122 -10.37 -14.80 -5.32
C ASP A 122 -9.32 -15.88 -5.54
N THR A 123 -9.73 -17.03 -6.06
CA THR A 123 -8.86 -18.20 -6.24
C THR A 123 -8.05 -18.19 -7.54
N ARG A 124 -8.23 -17.18 -8.41
CA ARG A 124 -7.58 -17.14 -9.73
C ARG A 124 -6.08 -16.87 -9.59
N VAL A 125 -5.26 -17.73 -10.16
CA VAL A 125 -3.79 -17.55 -10.17
C VAL A 125 -3.22 -17.38 -11.57
N ASP A 126 -3.89 -17.90 -12.60
CA ASP A 126 -3.39 -17.85 -13.97
C ASP A 126 -3.58 -16.47 -14.60
N LEU A 127 -2.58 -16.05 -15.39
CA LEU A 127 -2.70 -14.88 -16.26
C LEU A 127 -3.66 -15.18 -17.42
N ASP A 128 -4.41 -14.17 -17.88
CA ASP A 128 -5.30 -14.30 -19.02
C ASP A 128 -4.50 -14.50 -20.31
N ARG A 129 -4.59 -15.71 -20.86
CA ARG A 129 -3.88 -16.13 -22.09
C ARG A 129 -4.30 -15.36 -23.34
N SER A 130 -5.44 -14.66 -23.31
CA SER A 130 -5.90 -13.84 -24.42
C SER A 130 -5.19 -12.48 -24.49
N ILE A 131 -4.56 -12.04 -23.40
CA ILE A 131 -3.80 -10.81 -23.36
C ILE A 131 -2.40 -11.10 -23.90
N LYS A 132 -2.07 -10.50 -25.03
CA LYS A 132 -0.72 -10.59 -25.60
C LYS A 132 0.30 -9.96 -24.65
N ASN A 133 1.50 -10.53 -24.56
CA ASN A 133 2.60 -10.06 -23.72
C ASN A 133 3.27 -8.77 -24.23
N ASP A 134 2.52 -7.91 -24.92
CA ASP A 134 2.98 -6.63 -25.43
C ASP A 134 2.03 -5.49 -25.02
N GLY A 135 2.60 -4.48 -24.37
CA GLY A 135 1.94 -3.20 -24.14
C GLY A 135 1.10 -3.10 -22.86
N LEU A 136 0.30 -2.02 -22.80
CA LEU A 136 -0.33 -1.52 -21.58
C LEU A 136 -1.24 -2.55 -20.88
N ARG A 137 -2.05 -3.29 -21.63
CA ARG A 137 -3.02 -4.22 -21.05
C ARG A 137 -2.33 -5.37 -20.32
N TYR A 138 -1.23 -5.87 -20.87
CA TYR A 138 -0.43 -6.90 -20.24
C TYR A 138 0.20 -6.40 -18.95
N SER A 139 0.95 -5.28 -19.00
CA SER A 139 1.60 -4.72 -17.82
C SER A 139 0.60 -4.43 -16.69
N LEU A 140 -0.59 -3.92 -17.03
CA LEU A 140 -1.65 -3.66 -16.06
C LEU A 140 -2.25 -4.97 -15.48
N SER A 141 -2.50 -5.96 -16.32
CA SER A 141 -3.02 -7.28 -15.90
C SER A 141 -2.01 -8.04 -15.05
N LEU A 142 -0.74 -8.01 -15.40
CA LEU A 142 0.32 -8.61 -14.61
C LEU A 142 0.44 -7.90 -13.26
N SER A 143 0.31 -6.56 -13.25
CA SER A 143 0.39 -5.77 -12.03
C SER A 143 -0.77 -6.02 -11.06
N ILE A 144 -2.01 -6.16 -11.55
CA ILE A 144 -3.14 -6.48 -10.65
C ILE A 144 -3.01 -7.88 -10.06
N MET A 145 -2.54 -8.84 -10.84
CA MET A 145 -2.29 -10.21 -10.37
C MET A 145 -1.14 -10.23 -9.34
N ALA A 146 -0.08 -9.46 -9.57
CA ALA A 146 1.02 -9.31 -8.61
C ALA A 146 0.58 -8.59 -7.32
N ALA A 147 -0.21 -7.52 -7.43
CA ALA A 147 -0.74 -6.78 -6.28
C ALA A 147 -1.71 -7.61 -5.43
N LYS A 148 -2.40 -8.57 -6.02
CA LYS A 148 -3.20 -9.58 -5.31
C LYS A 148 -2.31 -10.64 -4.69
N LEU A 149 -1.35 -11.17 -5.45
CA LEU A 149 -0.46 -12.24 -5.00
C LEU A 149 0.43 -11.79 -3.82
N SER A 150 0.68 -10.49 -3.64
CA SER A 150 1.47 -9.97 -2.52
C SER A 150 0.85 -10.21 -1.14
N TYR A 151 -0.43 -10.61 -1.06
CA TYR A 151 -1.08 -11.01 0.19
C TYR A 151 -0.71 -12.41 0.66
N GLU A 152 -0.13 -13.23 -0.22
CA GLU A 152 0.14 -14.63 0.03
C GLU A 152 1.53 -14.86 0.65
N ASN A 153 1.75 -16.05 1.21
CA ASN A 153 3.04 -16.44 1.78
C ASN A 153 4.10 -16.69 0.69
N GLU A 154 5.38 -16.67 1.07
CA GLU A 154 6.50 -16.79 0.13
C GLU A 154 6.45 -18.06 -0.74
N ASP A 155 6.12 -19.22 -0.16
CA ASP A 155 6.07 -20.48 -0.89
C ASP A 155 4.93 -20.51 -1.91
N PHE A 156 3.76 -19.97 -1.55
CA PHE A 156 2.64 -19.78 -2.47
C PHE A 156 3.03 -18.84 -3.62
N VAL A 157 3.59 -17.67 -3.30
CA VAL A 157 4.04 -16.68 -4.29
C VAL A 157 5.06 -17.29 -5.25
N GLN A 158 6.07 -17.98 -4.72
CA GLN A 158 7.11 -18.62 -5.51
C GLN A 158 6.54 -19.68 -6.45
N SER A 159 5.60 -20.51 -5.97
CA SER A 159 4.94 -21.53 -6.79
C SER A 159 4.13 -20.91 -7.93
N VAL A 160 3.35 -19.85 -7.67
CA VAL A 160 2.57 -19.18 -8.72
C VAL A 160 3.48 -18.54 -9.77
N VAL A 161 4.52 -17.81 -9.35
CA VAL A 161 5.44 -17.15 -10.28
C VAL A 161 6.18 -18.15 -11.16
N ARG A 162 6.69 -19.25 -10.58
CA ARG A 162 7.49 -20.25 -11.32
C ARG A 162 6.61 -21.21 -12.12
N ASP A 163 5.56 -21.75 -11.50
CA ASP A 163 4.80 -22.86 -12.06
C ASP A 163 3.62 -22.41 -12.90
N HIS A 164 2.95 -21.31 -12.55
CA HIS A 164 1.81 -20.79 -13.30
C HIS A 164 2.23 -19.74 -14.32
N TRP A 165 3.01 -18.74 -13.91
CA TRP A 165 3.40 -17.63 -14.79
C TRP A 165 4.63 -17.92 -15.64
N LYS A 166 5.41 -18.96 -15.28
CA LYS A 166 6.66 -19.34 -15.96
C LYS A 166 7.69 -18.19 -15.96
N MET A 167 7.75 -17.46 -14.86
CA MET A 167 8.63 -16.31 -14.65
C MET A 167 9.68 -16.60 -13.57
N GLU A 168 10.71 -15.77 -13.50
CA GLU A 168 11.77 -15.90 -12.51
C GLU A 168 11.37 -15.21 -11.21
N PHE A 169 11.07 -16.00 -10.17
CA PHE A 169 10.94 -15.47 -8.82
C PHE A 169 12.30 -14.99 -8.30
N LEU A 170 12.38 -13.74 -7.84
CA LEU A 170 13.63 -13.15 -7.36
C LEU A 170 13.74 -13.24 -5.84
N THR A 171 12.77 -12.70 -5.12
CA THR A 171 12.81 -12.62 -3.65
C THR A 171 11.47 -12.19 -3.07
N PHE A 172 11.21 -12.60 -1.83
CA PHE A 172 10.14 -12.11 -0.98
C PHE A 172 10.75 -11.44 0.25
N TYR A 173 10.20 -10.31 0.66
CA TYR A 173 10.69 -9.55 1.80
C TYR A 173 9.61 -9.32 2.83
N ASN A 174 10.04 -9.40 4.09
CA ASN A 174 9.30 -8.90 5.23
C ASN A 174 10.16 -7.84 5.94
N PHE A 175 9.77 -6.58 5.84
CA PHE A 175 10.55 -5.44 6.27
C PHE A 175 10.15 -4.95 7.66
N TRP A 176 11.14 -4.46 8.38
CA TRP A 176 11.00 -3.89 9.71
C TRP A 176 10.47 -2.47 9.66
N ASN A 177 9.53 -2.17 10.56
CA ASN A 177 9.02 -0.83 10.80
C ASN A 177 9.53 -0.35 12.16
N GLU A 178 10.44 0.62 12.16
CA GLU A 178 11.07 1.14 13.39
C GLU A 178 10.07 1.81 14.34
N TYR A 179 8.96 2.35 13.82
CA TYR A 179 7.95 3.03 14.62
C TYR A 179 7.08 2.04 15.36
N GLN A 180 6.65 0.97 14.68
CA GLN A 180 5.85 -0.10 15.27
C GLN A 180 6.69 -1.15 16.03
N LYS A 181 8.01 -1.17 15.80
CA LYS A 181 8.95 -2.18 16.34
C LYS A 181 8.53 -3.61 15.98
N GLN A 182 8.11 -3.82 14.74
CA GLN A 182 7.71 -5.11 14.20
C GLN A 182 7.91 -5.17 12.70
N PHE A 183 7.93 -6.38 12.15
CA PHE A 183 7.82 -6.60 10.72
C PHE A 183 6.37 -6.38 10.28
N SER A 184 6.15 -5.48 9.32
CA SER A 184 4.79 -5.06 8.92
C SER A 184 4.66 -4.71 7.45
N THR A 185 5.76 -4.45 6.75
CA THR A 185 5.74 -4.12 5.33
C THR A 185 6.26 -5.31 4.54
N GLN A 186 5.43 -5.87 3.66
CA GLN A 186 5.82 -6.98 2.80
C GLN A 186 5.83 -6.55 1.34
N ALA A 187 6.80 -7.07 0.59
CA ALA A 187 6.85 -6.93 -0.86
C ALA A 187 7.55 -8.13 -1.47
N PHE A 188 7.27 -8.43 -2.73
CA PHE A 188 8.02 -9.43 -3.47
C PHE A 188 8.41 -8.90 -4.84
N MET A 189 9.43 -9.54 -5.41
CA MET A 189 9.97 -9.20 -6.72
C MET A 189 10.06 -10.43 -7.60
N PHE A 190 9.72 -10.27 -8.87
CA PHE A 190 9.93 -11.28 -9.90
C PHE A 190 10.32 -10.62 -11.22
N ARG A 191 10.85 -11.43 -12.13
CA ARG A 191 11.26 -11.01 -13.47
C ARG A 191 10.50 -11.79 -14.52
N ASP A 192 9.79 -11.07 -15.36
CA ASP A 192 9.25 -11.59 -16.62
C ASP A 192 10.34 -11.52 -17.71
N THR A 193 10.81 -12.69 -18.12
CA THR A 193 11.79 -12.87 -19.18
C THR A 193 11.15 -13.08 -20.56
N SER A 194 9.82 -13.20 -20.63
CA SER A 194 9.09 -13.32 -21.90
C SER A 194 8.90 -11.97 -22.60
N SER A 195 9.03 -10.87 -21.85
CA SER A 195 9.03 -9.50 -22.37
C SER A 195 10.42 -9.09 -22.90
N ASP A 196 10.47 -8.35 -24.01
CA ASP A 196 11.69 -7.67 -24.49
C ASP A 196 11.49 -6.14 -24.51
N PRO A 197 12.15 -5.37 -23.62
CA PRO A 197 13.14 -5.83 -22.64
C PRO A 197 12.53 -6.58 -21.45
N ALA A 198 13.36 -7.35 -20.75
CA ALA A 198 12.97 -8.06 -19.53
C ALA A 198 12.38 -7.09 -18.49
N LEU A 199 11.31 -7.51 -17.82
CA LEU A 199 10.51 -6.67 -16.96
C LEU A 199 10.56 -7.18 -15.51
N ILE A 200 11.07 -6.36 -14.59
CA ILE A 200 11.04 -6.64 -13.15
C ILE A 200 9.76 -6.05 -12.58
N VAL A 201 9.04 -6.79 -11.75
CA VAL A 201 7.86 -6.29 -11.05
C VAL A 201 8.14 -6.28 -9.55
N VAL A 202 7.93 -5.13 -8.92
CA VAL A 202 7.95 -4.97 -7.45
C VAL A 202 6.51 -4.81 -6.99
N ALA A 203 6.03 -5.75 -6.18
CA ALA A 203 4.65 -5.73 -5.69
C ALA A 203 4.63 -5.60 -4.16
N PHE A 204 4.09 -4.49 -3.67
CA PHE A 204 3.87 -4.27 -2.24
C PHE A 204 2.54 -4.87 -1.79
N ARG A 205 2.55 -5.47 -0.60
CA ARG A 205 1.33 -5.94 0.07
C ARG A 205 0.57 -4.76 0.67
N GLY A 206 -0.76 -4.87 0.69
CA GLY A 206 -1.61 -3.94 1.42
C GLY A 206 -2.11 -4.51 2.76
N THR A 207 -3.19 -3.91 3.25
CA THR A 207 -3.78 -4.20 4.56
C THR A 207 -4.56 -5.52 4.55
N GLU A 208 -4.19 -6.47 5.40
CA GLU A 208 -5.00 -7.67 5.64
C GLU A 208 -6.30 -7.30 6.37
N PRO A 209 -7.44 -7.94 6.07
CA PRO A 209 -8.74 -7.57 6.65
C PRO A 209 -8.76 -7.53 8.19
N PHE A 210 -7.94 -8.36 8.83
CA PHE A 210 -7.90 -8.53 10.28
C PHE A 210 -6.61 -7.97 10.93
N ASP A 211 -5.84 -7.15 10.21
CA ASP A 211 -4.64 -6.49 10.72
C ASP A 211 -4.96 -5.06 11.20
N ALA A 212 -5.21 -4.93 12.51
CA ALA A 212 -5.55 -3.65 13.11
C ALA A 212 -4.42 -2.59 13.02
N ASP A 213 -3.15 -3.00 12.98
CA ASP A 213 -2.02 -2.07 12.91
C ASP A 213 -1.89 -1.48 11.50
N ALA A 214 -2.10 -2.31 10.47
CA ALA A 214 -2.15 -1.87 9.08
C ALA A 214 -3.35 -0.94 8.83
N TRP A 215 -4.54 -1.29 9.34
CA TRP A 215 -5.70 -0.38 9.31
C TRP A 215 -5.41 0.93 10.06
N GLY A 216 -4.76 0.87 11.22
CA GLY A 216 -4.39 2.07 11.98
C GLY A 216 -3.50 3.01 11.17
N THR A 217 -2.60 2.45 10.36
CA THR A 217 -1.76 3.18 9.42
C THR A 217 -2.59 3.86 8.33
N ASP A 218 -3.61 3.21 7.80
CA ASP A 218 -4.49 3.79 6.76
C ASP A 218 -5.37 4.94 7.29
N PHE A 219 -5.70 4.92 8.58
CA PHE A 219 -6.46 5.99 9.24
C PHE A 219 -5.57 7.08 9.87
N ASP A 220 -4.24 6.94 9.84
CA ASP A 220 -3.30 7.90 10.42
C ASP A 220 -3.13 9.14 9.54
N ILE A 221 -3.89 10.20 9.80
CA ILE A 221 -3.78 11.45 9.02
C ILE A 221 -2.53 12.29 9.35
N SER A 222 -1.57 11.74 10.12
CA SER A 222 -0.26 12.34 10.32
C SER A 222 0.42 12.62 8.99
N TRP A 223 1.29 13.63 8.94
CA TRP A 223 2.07 13.95 7.75
C TRP A 223 3.44 14.53 8.08
N TYR A 224 4.38 14.32 7.17
CA TYR A 224 5.68 14.98 7.15
C TYR A 224 5.77 15.80 5.86
N LYS A 225 6.31 17.02 5.95
CA LYS A 225 6.61 17.83 4.77
C LYS A 225 8.04 17.61 4.30
N LEU A 226 8.20 17.09 3.09
CA LEU A 226 9.51 17.02 2.45
C LEU A 226 9.79 18.33 1.68
N PRO A 227 11.00 18.91 1.81
CA PRO A 227 11.38 20.12 1.08
C PRO A 227 11.20 19.94 -0.43
N ASN A 228 10.59 20.92 -1.09
CA ASN A 228 10.30 20.94 -2.53
C ASN A 228 9.41 19.81 -3.08
N VAL A 229 8.97 18.88 -2.21
CA VAL A 229 8.09 17.77 -2.58
C VAL A 229 6.67 18.02 -2.10
N GLY A 230 6.48 18.44 -0.85
CA GLY A 230 5.15 18.65 -0.26
C GLY A 230 4.90 17.78 0.96
N LYS A 231 3.64 17.78 1.45
CA LYS A 231 3.22 16.96 2.60
C LYS A 231 2.86 15.56 2.16
N ILE A 232 3.36 14.58 2.90
CA ILE A 232 3.16 13.17 2.63
C ILE A 232 2.66 12.47 3.89
N HIS A 233 1.77 11.50 3.71
CA HIS A 233 1.17 10.71 4.77
C HIS A 233 2.22 9.98 5.61
N GLY A 234 2.21 10.27 6.91
CA GLY A 234 3.23 9.81 7.86
C GLY A 234 3.22 8.31 8.06
N GLY A 235 2.05 7.68 8.18
CA GLY A 235 1.91 6.22 8.25
C GLY A 235 2.65 5.49 7.12
N PHE A 236 2.43 5.90 5.86
CA PHE A 236 3.08 5.30 4.69
C PHE A 236 4.59 5.55 4.68
N MET A 237 5.07 6.73 5.09
CA MET A 237 6.51 7.00 5.20
C MET A 237 7.19 6.10 6.23
N LYS A 238 6.58 5.96 7.42
CA LYS A 238 7.05 5.06 8.48
C LYS A 238 7.11 3.60 7.99
N ALA A 239 6.05 3.14 7.32
CA ALA A 239 5.97 1.78 6.79
C ALA A 239 7.00 1.50 5.67
N LEU A 240 7.32 2.49 4.84
CA LEU A 240 8.31 2.34 3.76
C LEU A 240 9.76 2.39 4.27
N GLY A 241 10.01 2.85 5.50
CA GLY A 241 11.33 2.82 6.14
C GLY A 241 11.95 4.17 6.47
N GLN A 242 11.14 5.23 6.64
CA GLN A 242 11.61 6.51 7.14
C GLN A 242 12.37 6.33 8.47
N GLN A 243 13.49 7.03 8.63
CA GLN A 243 14.30 7.02 9.85
C GLN A 243 13.78 8.00 10.89
N LYS A 244 13.69 7.59 12.16
CA LYS A 244 13.19 8.46 13.26
C LYS A 244 13.99 9.73 13.46
N ARG A 245 15.31 9.66 13.32
CA ARG A 245 16.22 10.78 13.58
C ARG A 245 16.64 11.52 12.33
N LEU A 246 16.83 10.78 11.24
CA LEU A 246 17.41 11.31 10.00
C LEU A 246 16.38 11.59 8.91
N GLY A 247 15.11 11.22 9.12
CA GLY A 247 14.08 11.35 8.09
C GLY A 247 14.35 10.41 6.92
N TRP A 248 14.78 10.95 5.78
CA TRP A 248 15.13 10.19 4.59
C TRP A 248 16.58 10.47 4.19
N PRO A 249 17.58 9.90 4.91
CA PRO A 249 18.95 9.99 4.45
C PRO A 249 19.10 9.27 3.11
N LYS A 250 19.87 9.84 2.19
CA LYS A 250 20.03 9.28 0.84
C LYS A 250 20.63 7.87 0.88
N GLU A 251 21.57 7.60 1.77
CA GLU A 251 22.14 6.28 2.02
C GLU A 251 22.10 5.99 3.51
N ILE A 252 22.02 4.71 3.86
CA ILE A 252 22.07 4.23 5.24
C ILE A 252 23.10 3.12 5.36
N GLU A 253 23.77 3.05 6.49
CA GLU A 253 24.61 1.91 6.83
C GLU A 253 23.71 0.79 7.38
N GLN A 254 23.27 -0.11 6.50
CA GLN A 254 22.68 -1.39 6.92
C GLN A 254 23.83 -2.37 7.16
N GLY A 255 24.21 -2.54 8.43
CA GLY A 255 25.08 -3.64 8.83
C GLY A 255 24.41 -4.99 8.56
N SER A 256 25.18 -6.08 8.50
CA SER A 256 24.65 -7.44 8.28
C SER A 256 23.53 -7.84 9.24
N ASP A 257 23.56 -7.28 10.46
CA ASP A 257 22.64 -7.62 11.55
C ASP A 257 21.51 -6.58 11.70
N SER A 258 21.48 -5.55 10.86
CA SER A 258 20.44 -4.52 10.91
C SER A 258 19.17 -5.00 10.20
N PRO A 259 17.98 -4.76 10.77
CA PRO A 259 16.75 -5.16 10.14
C PRO A 259 16.54 -4.42 8.80
N LEU A 260 16.01 -5.13 7.81
CA LEU A 260 15.82 -4.61 6.45
C LEU A 260 14.70 -3.55 6.42
N LEU A 261 14.94 -2.46 5.71
CA LEU A 261 14.01 -1.35 5.51
C LEU A 261 13.58 -1.29 4.04
N ALA A 262 12.28 -1.22 3.80
CA ALA A 262 11.68 -1.49 2.50
C ALA A 262 12.28 -0.64 1.36
N TYR A 263 12.31 0.69 1.51
CA TYR A 263 12.86 1.58 0.48
C TYR A 263 14.32 1.25 0.13
N TYR A 264 15.18 1.20 1.14
CA TYR A 264 16.62 1.07 0.94
C TYR A 264 16.98 -0.29 0.35
N THR A 265 16.39 -1.36 0.87
CA THR A 265 16.65 -2.73 0.42
C THR A 265 16.13 -2.94 -1.01
N ILE A 266 14.90 -2.52 -1.33
CA ILE A 266 14.35 -2.67 -2.69
C ILE A 266 15.13 -1.81 -3.69
N ARG A 267 15.49 -0.57 -3.33
CA ARG A 267 16.32 0.29 -4.19
C ARG A 267 17.64 -0.38 -4.53
N GLN A 268 18.32 -0.93 -3.52
CA GLN A 268 19.61 -1.58 -3.71
C GLN A 268 19.48 -2.85 -4.56
N GLN A 269 18.46 -3.67 -4.30
CA GLN A 269 18.16 -4.86 -5.09
C GLN A 269 17.87 -4.53 -6.56
N LEU A 270 17.11 -3.47 -6.83
CA LEU A 270 16.87 -2.97 -8.20
C LEU A 270 18.16 -2.49 -8.85
N ARG A 271 19.02 -1.74 -8.14
CA ARG A 271 20.34 -1.33 -8.66
C ARG A 271 21.13 -2.57 -9.10
N GLU A 272 21.26 -3.57 -8.25
CA GLU A 272 22.06 -4.77 -8.53
C GLU A 272 21.51 -5.59 -9.70
N ILE A 273 20.19 -5.74 -9.79
CA ILE A 273 19.54 -6.48 -10.88
C ILE A 273 19.69 -5.73 -12.20
N LEU A 274 19.40 -4.42 -12.22
CA LEU A 274 19.38 -3.62 -13.45
C LEU A 274 20.78 -3.33 -13.99
N HIS A 275 21.82 -3.30 -13.15
CA HIS A 275 23.21 -3.24 -13.61
C HIS A 275 23.64 -4.51 -14.37
N LYS A 276 23.06 -5.67 -14.03
CA LYS A 276 23.34 -6.94 -14.75
C LYS A 276 22.63 -7.02 -16.10
N ASN A 277 21.56 -6.24 -16.30
CA ASN A 277 20.83 -6.16 -17.56
C ASN A 277 20.33 -4.73 -17.80
N GLU A 278 21.17 -3.91 -18.43
CA GLU A 278 20.88 -2.48 -18.62
C GLU A 278 19.64 -2.21 -19.49
N LYS A 279 19.19 -3.16 -20.30
CA LYS A 279 17.97 -2.99 -21.10
C LYS A 279 16.70 -3.21 -20.28
N ALA A 280 16.80 -3.97 -19.19
CA ALA A 280 15.66 -4.31 -18.38
C ALA A 280 15.00 -3.07 -17.78
N LYS A 281 13.68 -3.17 -17.62
CA LYS A 281 12.87 -2.14 -16.97
C LYS A 281 12.17 -2.71 -15.75
N PHE A 282 11.60 -1.85 -14.93
CA PHE A 282 10.79 -2.31 -13.81
C PHE A 282 9.47 -1.57 -13.68
N ILE A 283 8.51 -2.24 -13.04
CA ILE A 283 7.21 -1.71 -12.62
C ILE A 283 7.11 -1.81 -11.12
N VAL A 284 6.44 -0.83 -10.52
CA VAL A 284 6.05 -0.87 -9.11
C VAL A 284 4.54 -0.92 -9.01
N THR A 285 4.03 -1.84 -8.19
CA THR A 285 2.59 -2.05 -8.03
C THR A 285 2.21 -2.39 -6.59
N GLY A 286 0.90 -2.30 -6.31
CA GLY A 286 0.31 -2.70 -5.04
C GLY A 286 -1.18 -2.36 -4.97
N HIS A 287 -1.86 -3.00 -4.03
CA HIS A 287 -3.28 -2.80 -3.73
C HIS A 287 -3.45 -2.16 -2.35
N SER A 288 -4.43 -1.26 -2.19
CA SER A 288 -4.73 -0.57 -0.92
C SER A 288 -3.48 0.16 -0.39
N LEU A 289 -3.08 -0.05 0.87
CA LEU A 289 -1.81 0.40 1.46
C LEU A 289 -0.60 0.09 0.55
N GLY A 290 -0.54 -1.08 -0.08
CA GLY A 290 0.53 -1.46 -0.99
C GLY A 290 0.62 -0.54 -2.22
N GLY A 291 -0.52 -0.02 -2.69
CA GLY A 291 -0.54 1.00 -3.74
C GLY A 291 0.06 2.31 -3.26
N ALA A 292 -0.20 2.71 -2.01
CA ALA A 292 0.39 3.91 -1.43
C ALA A 292 1.91 3.77 -1.28
N LEU A 293 2.38 2.61 -0.83
CA LEU A 293 3.80 2.28 -0.74
C LEU A 293 4.47 2.26 -2.11
N ALA A 294 3.80 1.73 -3.14
CA ALA A 294 4.30 1.70 -4.51
C ALA A 294 4.60 3.11 -5.05
N ILE A 295 3.65 4.04 -4.93
CA ILE A 295 3.85 5.41 -5.41
C ILE A 295 4.83 6.19 -4.52
N LEU A 296 4.82 5.93 -3.21
CA LEU A 296 5.75 6.56 -2.28
C LEU A 296 7.19 6.10 -2.50
N PHE A 297 7.41 4.82 -2.80
CA PHE A 297 8.72 4.29 -3.18
C PHE A 297 9.34 5.09 -4.32
N VAL A 298 8.56 5.34 -5.37
CA VAL A 298 9.01 6.12 -6.52
C VAL A 298 9.19 7.60 -6.18
N ALA A 299 8.37 8.15 -5.30
CA ALA A 299 8.56 9.52 -4.83
C ALA A 299 9.88 9.70 -4.07
N ILE A 300 10.25 8.74 -3.22
CA ILE A 300 11.53 8.78 -2.49
C ILE A 300 12.72 8.52 -3.44
N LEU A 301 12.58 7.68 -4.46
CA LEU A 301 13.59 7.58 -5.53
C LEU A 301 13.83 8.94 -6.20
N ALA A 302 12.75 9.63 -6.56
CA ALA A 302 12.83 10.95 -7.19
C ALA A 302 13.38 12.02 -6.24
N TYR A 303 13.03 11.97 -4.95
CA TYR A 303 13.55 12.85 -3.89
C TYR A 303 15.05 12.67 -3.69
N HIS A 304 15.53 11.41 -3.68
CA HIS A 304 16.96 11.09 -3.58
C HIS A 304 17.73 11.28 -4.89
N GLU A 305 17.10 11.83 -5.93
CA GLU A 305 17.71 12.06 -7.25
C GLU A 305 18.28 10.77 -7.88
N GLU A 306 17.56 9.65 -7.74
CA GLU A 306 17.90 8.36 -8.36
C GLU A 306 17.56 8.36 -9.86
N SER A 307 18.04 9.35 -10.61
CA SER A 307 17.68 9.58 -12.02
C SER A 307 17.88 8.34 -12.90
N TRP A 308 18.95 7.58 -12.66
CA TRP A 308 19.23 6.35 -13.40
C TRP A 308 18.15 5.27 -13.16
N LEU A 309 17.69 5.08 -11.92
CA LEU A 309 16.57 4.17 -11.66
C LEU A 309 15.27 4.72 -12.24
N MET A 310 15.03 6.02 -12.14
CA MET A 310 13.84 6.65 -12.73
C MET A 310 13.77 6.46 -14.25
N GLU A 311 14.90 6.41 -14.96
CA GLU A 311 14.95 6.06 -16.39
C GLU A 311 14.61 4.59 -16.70
N LYS A 312 14.85 3.67 -15.75
CA LYS A 312 14.49 2.25 -15.87
C LYS A 312 13.06 1.95 -15.43
N LEU A 313 12.40 2.90 -14.76
CA LEU A 313 11.01 2.77 -14.33
C LEU A 313 10.09 2.88 -15.54
N GLU A 314 9.41 1.78 -15.88
CA GLU A 314 8.45 1.77 -16.98
C GLU A 314 7.11 2.35 -16.56
N ALA A 315 6.58 1.88 -15.43
CA ALA A 315 5.27 2.29 -14.96
C ALA A 315 5.07 2.05 -13.47
N VAL A 316 4.08 2.77 -12.94
CA VAL A 316 3.49 2.55 -11.63
C VAL A 316 2.01 2.28 -11.82
N TYR A 317 1.55 1.11 -11.37
CA TYR A 317 0.14 0.72 -11.45
C TYR A 317 -0.37 0.41 -10.05
N THR A 318 -1.39 1.13 -9.60
CA THR A 318 -1.90 0.96 -8.24
C THR A 318 -3.40 0.69 -8.25
N PHE A 319 -3.87 -0.09 -7.27
CA PHE A 319 -5.25 -0.55 -7.19
C PHE A 319 -5.84 -0.16 -5.85
N GLY A 320 -6.96 0.56 -5.83
CA GLY A 320 -7.59 1.00 -4.57
C GLY A 320 -6.68 1.91 -3.73
N GLN A 321 -5.76 2.64 -4.36
CA GLN A 321 -4.74 3.43 -3.68
C GLN A 321 -5.37 4.61 -2.89
N PRO A 322 -5.07 4.76 -1.58
CA PRO A 322 -5.45 5.95 -0.82
C PRO A 322 -4.66 7.19 -1.28
N ARG A 323 -5.04 8.39 -0.80
CA ARG A 323 -4.29 9.62 -1.09
C ARG A 323 -3.00 9.62 -0.27
N VAL A 324 -1.88 9.88 -0.94
CA VAL A 324 -0.53 9.73 -0.35
C VAL A 324 0.09 11.06 0.06
N GLY A 325 -0.20 12.13 -0.67
CA GLY A 325 0.38 13.44 -0.43
C GLY A 325 -0.53 14.58 -0.86
N ASP A 326 -0.11 15.79 -0.59
CA ASP A 326 -0.86 17.00 -0.93
C ASP A 326 -0.76 17.38 -2.42
N GLU A 327 -1.33 18.52 -2.78
CA GLU A 327 -1.27 19.03 -4.15
C GLU A 327 0.17 19.28 -4.63
N GLN A 328 1.06 19.70 -3.73
CA GLN A 328 2.46 19.92 -4.06
C GLN A 328 3.14 18.60 -4.38
N PHE A 329 2.88 17.55 -3.59
CA PHE A 329 3.33 16.19 -3.87
C PHE A 329 2.86 15.69 -5.24
N GLY A 330 1.59 15.93 -5.56
CA GLY A 330 1.05 15.58 -6.87
C GLY A 330 1.79 16.26 -8.02
N LYS A 331 2.02 17.57 -7.93
CA LYS A 331 2.77 18.34 -8.94
C LYS A 331 4.21 17.85 -9.09
N PHE A 332 4.90 17.65 -7.97
CA PHE A 332 6.26 17.10 -7.95
C PHE A 332 6.32 15.76 -8.70
N MET A 333 5.40 14.84 -8.43
CA MET A 333 5.38 13.53 -9.07
C MET A 333 5.02 13.60 -10.56
N GLU A 334 4.05 14.43 -10.96
CA GLU A 334 3.69 14.62 -12.36
C GLU A 334 4.85 15.20 -13.18
N GLU A 335 5.60 16.15 -12.62
CA GLU A 335 6.82 16.69 -13.24
C GLU A 335 7.88 15.60 -13.44
N LYS A 336 8.14 14.78 -12.42
CA LYS A 336 9.12 13.68 -12.49
C LYS A 336 8.68 12.59 -13.47
N PHE A 337 7.41 12.22 -13.49
CA PHE A 337 6.89 11.25 -14.45
C PHE A 337 6.95 11.74 -15.88
N LYS A 338 6.66 13.02 -16.13
CA LYS A 338 6.82 13.62 -17.45
C LYS A 338 8.28 13.64 -17.89
N ALA A 339 9.20 13.99 -16.99
CA ALA A 339 10.63 14.06 -17.29
C ALA A 339 11.24 12.69 -17.67
N HIS A 340 10.79 11.61 -17.02
CA HIS A 340 11.30 10.26 -17.24
C HIS A 340 10.39 9.39 -18.13
N ASN A 341 9.31 9.94 -18.68
CA ASN A 341 8.31 9.23 -19.48
C ASN A 341 7.72 8.00 -18.76
N VAL A 342 7.49 8.13 -17.44
CA VAL A 342 6.92 7.08 -16.59
C VAL A 342 5.40 7.11 -16.70
N ARG A 343 4.80 5.94 -16.93
CA ARG A 343 3.34 5.82 -16.90
C ARG A 343 2.85 5.60 -15.48
N TYR A 344 1.89 6.39 -15.03
CA TYR A 344 1.21 6.17 -13.76
C TYR A 344 -0.30 6.07 -13.95
N LEU A 345 -0.88 4.91 -13.62
CA LEU A 345 -2.32 4.70 -13.64
C LEU A 345 -2.80 4.19 -12.28
N ARG A 346 -3.80 4.87 -11.73
CA ARG A 346 -4.55 4.43 -10.57
C ARG A 346 -5.82 3.75 -11.01
N CYS A 347 -6.04 2.51 -10.60
CA CYS A 347 -7.27 1.78 -10.85
C CYS A 347 -8.16 1.82 -9.61
N VAL A 348 -9.42 2.23 -9.78
CA VAL A 348 -10.41 2.34 -8.70
C VAL A 348 -11.66 1.58 -9.09
N TYR A 349 -12.10 0.68 -8.22
CA TYR A 349 -13.31 -0.11 -8.43
C TYR A 349 -14.48 0.46 -7.65
N CYS A 350 -15.53 0.88 -8.37
CA CYS A 350 -16.84 1.23 -7.86
C CYS A 350 -16.79 2.19 -6.65
N ASN A 351 -17.26 1.74 -5.49
CA ASN A 351 -17.36 2.52 -4.26
C ASN A 351 -16.22 2.23 -3.27
N ASP A 352 -15.06 1.79 -3.77
CA ASP A 352 -13.88 1.56 -2.94
C ASP A 352 -13.60 2.79 -2.06
N MET A 353 -13.76 2.58 -0.74
CA MET A 353 -13.62 3.63 0.26
C MET A 353 -12.15 3.97 0.50
N VAL A 354 -11.23 3.02 0.31
CA VAL A 354 -9.79 3.25 0.56
C VAL A 354 -9.27 4.29 -0.42
N ALA A 355 -9.67 4.22 -1.68
CA ALA A 355 -9.34 5.23 -2.70
C ALA A 355 -9.92 6.63 -2.41
N ARG A 356 -10.78 6.76 -1.38
CA ARG A 356 -11.39 8.03 -0.94
C ARG A 356 -10.81 8.52 0.38
N LEU A 357 -9.88 7.80 1.00
CA LEU A 357 -9.19 8.19 2.23
C LEU A 357 -7.74 8.60 1.96
N PRO A 358 -7.18 9.54 2.74
CA PRO A 358 -7.89 10.54 3.55
C PRO A 358 -8.84 11.40 2.68
N TYR A 359 -9.94 11.90 3.24
CA TYR A 359 -10.99 12.63 2.48
C TYR A 359 -10.42 13.81 1.67
N ASP A 360 -10.94 14.01 0.46
CA ASP A 360 -10.69 15.20 -0.35
C ASP A 360 -11.55 16.34 0.17
N ASP A 361 -10.99 17.04 1.13
CA ASP A 361 -11.53 18.29 1.62
C ASP A 361 -10.45 19.36 1.48
N ARG A 362 -10.85 20.63 1.34
CA ARG A 362 -9.97 21.80 1.41
C ARG A 362 -9.09 21.81 2.68
N ILE A 363 -9.45 20.97 3.63
CA ILE A 363 -9.02 20.92 5.01
C ILE A 363 -7.89 19.91 5.26
N LEU A 364 -7.99 18.69 4.71
CA LEU A 364 -7.02 17.57 4.86
C LEU A 364 -5.82 17.68 3.90
N MET A 365 -5.94 18.50 2.85
CA MET A 365 -4.92 18.81 1.82
C MET A 365 -4.41 17.63 0.98
N PHE A 366 -4.62 16.38 1.37
CA PHE A 366 -4.24 15.22 0.57
C PHE A 366 -5.05 15.15 -0.72
N LYS A 367 -4.39 14.97 -1.86
CA LYS A 367 -5.01 14.93 -3.18
C LYS A 367 -4.50 13.74 -3.99
N HIS A 368 -5.36 13.24 -4.87
CA HIS A 368 -4.93 12.35 -5.94
C HIS A 368 -4.30 13.15 -7.07
N PHE A 369 -3.42 12.51 -7.81
CA PHE A 369 -2.79 13.04 -9.03
C PHE A 369 -2.67 11.92 -10.08
N GLY A 370 -2.30 12.27 -11.30
CA GLY A 370 -2.20 11.31 -12.40
C GLY A 370 -3.55 10.83 -12.94
N THR A 371 -3.51 9.80 -13.79
CA THR A 371 -4.70 9.28 -14.49
C THR A 371 -5.42 8.22 -13.65
N CYS A 372 -6.74 8.34 -13.52
CA CYS A 372 -7.58 7.35 -12.84
C CYS A 372 -8.36 6.50 -13.85
N LEU A 373 -8.19 5.18 -13.81
CA LEU A 373 -9.05 4.20 -14.48
C LEU A 373 -10.12 3.76 -13.49
N TYR A 374 -11.33 4.28 -13.67
CA TYR A 374 -12.49 3.93 -12.85
C TYR A 374 -13.23 2.75 -13.47
N PHE A 375 -13.58 1.75 -12.67
CA PHE A 375 -14.41 0.64 -13.09
C PHE A 375 -15.72 0.67 -12.33
N ASN A 376 -16.85 0.68 -13.05
CA ASN A 376 -18.17 0.57 -12.40
C ASN A 376 -18.45 -0.87 -11.92
N SER A 377 -19.61 -1.09 -11.28
CA SER A 377 -20.00 -2.42 -10.76
C SER A 377 -20.16 -3.51 -11.82
N CYS A 378 -20.20 -3.13 -13.10
CA CYS A 378 -20.23 -4.05 -14.24
C CYS A 378 -18.85 -4.21 -14.90
N TYR A 379 -17.77 -3.77 -14.24
CA TYR A 379 -16.39 -3.80 -14.75
C TYR A 379 -16.17 -3.03 -16.07
N ARG A 380 -17.03 -2.04 -16.38
CA ARG A 380 -16.78 -1.13 -17.49
C ARG A 380 -15.84 -0.02 -17.03
N GLY A 381 -14.75 0.14 -17.77
CA GLY A 381 -13.68 1.11 -17.47
C GLY A 381 -13.93 2.47 -18.10
N GLU A 382 -13.74 3.53 -17.33
CA GLU A 382 -13.78 4.93 -17.74
C GLU A 382 -12.50 5.64 -17.29
N VAL A 383 -11.96 6.52 -18.13
CA VAL A 383 -10.80 7.34 -17.78
C VAL A 383 -11.29 8.62 -17.13
N ILE A 384 -10.96 8.82 -15.86
CA ILE A 384 -11.35 9.98 -15.08
C ILE A 384 -10.10 10.81 -14.74
N SER A 385 -10.19 12.13 -14.89
CA SER A 385 -9.16 13.06 -14.44
C SER A 385 -9.17 13.15 -12.90
N SER A 386 -7.99 13.15 -12.27
CA SER A 386 -7.79 13.20 -10.81
C SER A 386 -8.49 14.36 -10.09
N THR A 387 -8.85 15.42 -10.81
CA THR A 387 -9.59 16.60 -10.30
C THR A 387 -11.09 16.39 -10.20
N SER A 388 -11.63 15.31 -10.77
CA SER A 388 -13.06 15.02 -10.72
C SER A 388 -13.37 14.27 -9.44
N ILE A 389 -14.13 14.93 -8.55
CA ILE A 389 -14.68 14.34 -7.32
C ILE A 389 -15.41 13.05 -7.73
N TYR A 390 -15.01 11.91 -7.15
CA TYR A 390 -15.76 10.65 -7.33
C TYR A 390 -17.25 10.94 -7.11
N PRO A 391 -18.17 10.30 -7.85
CA PRO A 391 -19.58 10.45 -7.56
C PRO A 391 -19.79 10.28 -6.03
N PRO A 392 -20.51 11.21 -5.37
CA PRO A 392 -20.74 11.14 -3.93
C PRO A 392 -21.34 9.78 -3.56
N PHE A 393 -21.43 9.46 -2.26
CA PHE A 393 -22.18 8.31 -1.75
C PHE A 393 -23.69 8.43 -2.09
N TYR A 394 -24.03 8.43 -3.37
CA TYR A 394 -25.38 8.24 -3.85
C TYR A 394 -25.50 6.74 -4.08
N ILE A 395 -26.16 6.08 -3.13
CA ILE A 395 -27.06 5.00 -3.49
C ILE A 395 -28.10 5.67 -4.38
N SER A 396 -27.82 5.78 -5.69
CA SER A 396 -28.84 6.20 -6.64
C SER A 396 -29.85 5.06 -6.69
N MET A 397 -30.90 5.21 -5.91
CA MET A 397 -32.06 4.32 -5.89
C MET A 397 -32.90 4.43 -7.17
N HIS A 398 -32.38 5.02 -8.24
CA HIS A 398 -33.05 5.09 -9.54
C HIS A 398 -32.14 4.55 -10.64
N MET A 399 -32.35 3.25 -10.91
CA MET A 399 -32.19 2.71 -12.25
C MET A 399 -33.00 3.56 -13.22
N ASN A 400 -32.33 4.11 -14.24
CA ASN A 400 -32.96 4.21 -15.55
C ASN A 400 -31.92 3.77 -16.58
N ILE A 401 -32.13 2.54 -17.04
CA ILE A 401 -31.48 1.95 -18.20
C ILE A 401 -32.08 2.65 -19.42
N SER A 402 -31.26 3.24 -20.27
CA SER A 402 -31.62 3.52 -21.66
C SER A 402 -30.34 3.48 -22.50
N TYR A 403 -30.43 2.61 -23.50
CA TYR A 403 -29.50 2.08 -24.51
C TYR A 403 -28.26 2.86 -24.91
#